data_AF-A0A534DTM3-F1
#
_entry.id   AF-A0A534DTM3-F1
#
_cell.length_a   1.000
_cell.length_b   1.000
_cell.length_c   1.000
_cell.angle_alpha   90.00
_cell.angle_beta   90.00
_cell.angle_gamma   90.00
#
_symmetry.space_group_name_H-M   'P 1'
#
loop_
_entity.id
_entity.type
_entity.pdbx_description
1 polymer ?
#
loop_
_entity_poly.entity_id
_entity_poly.type
_entity_poly.pdbx_seq_one_letter_code
_entity_poly.pdbx_strand_id
1 'polypeptide(L)'
;MPDSVLLVDYENIGKIDLGAIPAGVRVPFFFGASQKSVPTEFLKAALRLGERFLPIDIEGQGKNALDFHIAFYLGEYLTRAPGTSCVVLSKDKGFDPLIRHLVRRGFTVRRANSMAEALGSRAPPAAAAPRGQRPPATRGDNAALLAEARQLLEGTQKIRRPRKRKGLVAVLHSHFSKKVPERELQGLVDEL
;
A
#
# COMPACT_ATOMS: atom_id res chain seq x y z
N MET A 1 -20.57 -19.29 -6.21
CA MET A 1 -19.50 -18.49 -6.86
C MET A 1 -18.64 -17.88 -5.76
N PRO A 2 -17.33 -17.68 -5.94
CA PRO A 2 -16.51 -17.07 -4.90
C PRO A 2 -16.97 -15.63 -4.62
N ASP A 3 -17.11 -15.30 -3.34
CA ASP A 3 -17.64 -14.02 -2.84
C ASP A 3 -16.59 -12.90 -2.91
N SER A 4 -15.31 -13.26 -3.02
CA SER A 4 -14.20 -12.31 -3.11
C SER A 4 -13.01 -12.86 -3.90
N VAL A 5 -12.14 -11.94 -4.31
CA VAL A 5 -10.93 -12.23 -5.11
C VAL A 5 -9.71 -11.72 -4.34
N LEU A 6 -8.69 -12.57 -4.22
CA LEU A 6 -7.38 -12.27 -3.65
C LEU A 6 -6.32 -12.35 -4.74
N LEU A 7 -5.92 -11.21 -5.29
CA LEU A 7 -4.85 -11.13 -6.30
C LEU A 7 -3.50 -11.15 -5.59
N VAL A 8 -2.70 -12.19 -5.84
CA VAL A 8 -1.44 -12.41 -5.12
C VAL A 8 -0.25 -12.02 -5.97
N ASP A 9 0.48 -11.01 -5.51
CA ASP A 9 1.80 -10.66 -5.99
C ASP A 9 2.84 -11.54 -5.29
N TYR A 10 3.29 -12.60 -5.98
CA TYR A 10 4.24 -13.53 -5.39
C TYR A 10 5.68 -12.98 -5.34
N GLU A 11 6.03 -12.04 -6.21
CA GLU A 11 7.36 -11.42 -6.22
C GLU A 11 7.61 -10.63 -4.92
N ASN A 12 6.59 -9.89 -4.47
CA ASN A 12 6.69 -9.08 -3.27
C ASN A 12 6.43 -9.85 -1.95
N ILE A 13 6.03 -11.13 -2.02
CA ILE A 13 5.57 -11.91 -0.88
C ILE A 13 6.30 -13.25 -0.78
N GLY A 14 7.34 -13.26 0.05
CA GLY A 14 8.22 -14.43 0.17
C GLY A 14 7.58 -15.69 0.75
N LYS A 15 6.61 -15.59 1.67
CA LYS A 15 5.91 -16.75 2.23
C LYS A 15 4.41 -16.51 2.24
N ILE A 16 3.67 -17.44 1.64
CA ILE A 16 2.22 -17.44 1.61
C ILE A 16 1.68 -18.79 2.11
N ASP A 17 0.68 -18.72 2.98
CA ASP A 17 -0.05 -19.89 3.45
C ASP A 17 -1.37 -20.00 2.68
N LEU A 18 -1.32 -20.73 1.57
CA LEU A 18 -2.51 -21.00 0.76
C LEU A 18 -3.59 -21.81 1.51
N GLY A 19 -3.21 -22.57 2.54
CA GLY A 19 -4.14 -23.37 3.33
C GLY A 19 -5.09 -22.54 4.19
N ALA A 20 -4.70 -21.30 4.52
CA ALA A 20 -5.53 -20.38 5.28
C ALA A 20 -6.64 -19.70 4.45
N ILE A 21 -6.67 -19.89 3.13
CA ILE A 21 -7.59 -19.19 2.24
C ILE A 21 -9.02 -19.77 2.35
N PRO A 22 -10.03 -18.98 2.77
CA PRO A 22 -11.41 -19.45 2.94
C PRO A 22 -12.03 -19.95 1.63
N ALA A 23 -13.01 -20.85 1.71
CA ALA A 23 -13.65 -21.52 0.57
C ALA A 23 -14.29 -20.55 -0.46
N GLY A 24 -14.72 -19.36 -0.03
CA GLY A 24 -15.34 -18.34 -0.89
C GLY A 24 -14.36 -17.40 -1.62
N VAL A 25 -13.04 -17.63 -1.54
CA VAL A 25 -12.04 -16.73 -2.14
C VAL A 25 -11.45 -17.34 -3.41
N ARG A 26 -11.49 -16.61 -4.52
CA ARG A 26 -10.72 -16.92 -5.74
C ARG A 26 -9.34 -16.28 -5.66
N VAL A 27 -8.32 -16.97 -6.15
CA VAL A 27 -6.91 -16.61 -5.97
C VAL A 27 -6.18 -16.57 -7.32
N PRO A 28 -6.30 -15.48 -8.09
CA PRO A 28 -5.38 -15.18 -9.19
C PRO A 28 -3.98 -14.97 -8.61
N PHE A 29 -3.06 -15.85 -8.97
CA PHE A 29 -1.73 -15.94 -8.38
C PHE A 29 -0.68 -15.64 -9.46
N PHE A 30 0.02 -14.52 -9.33
CA PHE A 30 0.90 -14.01 -10.37
C PHE A 30 2.34 -14.44 -10.12
N PHE A 31 2.93 -15.16 -11.08
CA PHE A 31 4.33 -15.56 -11.06
C PHE A 31 5.15 -14.62 -11.93
N GLY A 32 6.14 -13.95 -11.33
CA GLY A 32 7.11 -13.15 -12.06
C GLY A 32 7.94 -13.99 -13.04
N ALA A 33 8.39 -13.41 -14.15
CA ALA A 33 9.09 -14.15 -15.20
C ALA A 33 10.43 -14.79 -14.76
N SER A 34 10.99 -14.38 -13.62
CA SER A 34 12.17 -14.99 -12.99
C SER A 34 11.83 -16.17 -12.06
N GLN A 35 10.56 -16.35 -11.68
CA GLN A 35 10.09 -17.32 -10.68
C GLN A 35 9.78 -18.67 -11.32
N LYS A 36 10.80 -19.50 -11.53
CA LYS A 36 10.68 -20.77 -12.27
C LYS A 36 10.18 -21.97 -11.47
N SER A 37 10.11 -21.87 -10.14
CA SER A 37 9.72 -22.99 -9.29
C SER A 37 9.08 -22.54 -7.98
N VAL A 38 8.34 -23.46 -7.37
CA VAL A 38 7.70 -23.30 -6.07
C VAL A 38 8.02 -24.51 -5.18
N PRO A 39 8.02 -24.35 -3.84
CA PRO A 39 8.19 -25.48 -2.93
C PRO A 39 7.06 -26.51 -3.07
N THR A 40 7.36 -27.80 -2.84
CA THR A 40 6.37 -28.88 -2.91
C THR A 40 5.14 -28.64 -2.01
N GLU A 41 5.35 -28.08 -0.81
CA GLU A 41 4.26 -27.78 0.11
C GLU A 41 3.32 -26.68 -0.42
N PHE A 42 3.86 -25.71 -1.16
CA PHE A 42 3.04 -24.73 -1.87
C PHE A 42 2.17 -25.41 -2.93
N LEU A 43 2.76 -26.30 -3.75
CA LEU A 43 2.02 -27.04 -4.77
C LEU A 43 0.88 -27.88 -4.16
N LYS A 44 1.15 -28.61 -3.08
CA LYS A 44 0.13 -29.38 -2.35
C LYS A 44 -1.01 -28.48 -1.86
N ALA A 45 -0.70 -27.31 -1.32
CA ALA A 45 -1.70 -26.37 -0.86
C ALA A 45 -2.51 -25.75 -2.01
N ALA A 46 -1.86 -25.43 -3.13
CA ALA A 46 -2.52 -24.95 -4.36
C ALA A 46 -3.49 -26.00 -4.93
N LEU A 47 -3.09 -27.28 -4.97
CA LEU A 47 -3.96 -28.37 -5.42
C LEU A 47 -5.22 -28.50 -4.56
N ARG A 48 -5.13 -28.26 -3.24
CA ARG A 48 -6.29 -28.27 -2.33
C ARG A 48 -7.25 -27.11 -2.57
N LEU A 49 -6.78 -25.98 -3.11
CA LEU A 49 -7.65 -24.87 -3.50
C LEU A 49 -8.47 -25.19 -4.76
N GLY A 50 -8.00 -26.12 -5.59
CA GLY A 50 -8.66 -26.54 -6.83
C GLY A 50 -8.87 -25.37 -7.78
N GLU A 51 -10.06 -25.29 -8.39
CA GLU A 51 -10.44 -24.27 -9.37
C GLU A 51 -10.42 -22.81 -8.86
N ARG A 52 -10.25 -22.62 -7.55
CA ARG A 52 -10.11 -21.30 -6.95
C ARG A 52 -8.71 -20.74 -7.14
N PHE A 53 -7.69 -21.60 -7.27
CA PHE A 53 -6.32 -21.19 -7.54
C PHE A 53 -6.11 -21.05 -9.04
N LEU A 54 -5.77 -19.84 -9.48
CA LEU A 54 -5.54 -19.52 -10.88
C LEU A 54 -4.10 -19.05 -11.06
N PRO A 55 -3.17 -19.94 -11.46
CA PRO A 55 -1.80 -19.55 -11.75
C PRO A 55 -1.77 -18.68 -13.01
N ILE A 56 -1.06 -17.54 -12.92
CA ILE A 56 -0.86 -16.61 -14.02
C ILE A 56 0.64 -16.36 -14.13
N ASP A 57 1.25 -16.93 -15.16
CA ASP A 57 2.64 -16.68 -15.49
C ASP A 57 2.73 -15.42 -16.34
N ILE A 58 3.51 -14.43 -15.89
CA ILE A 58 3.75 -13.24 -16.70
C ILE A 58 4.92 -13.45 -17.66
N GLU A 59 4.76 -12.99 -18.89
CA GLU A 59 5.83 -13.00 -19.89
C GLU A 59 6.62 -11.68 -19.85
N GLY A 60 7.93 -11.78 -20.11
CA GLY A 60 8.81 -10.62 -20.22
C GLY A 60 9.38 -10.12 -18.89
N GLN A 61 10.53 -9.45 -18.98
CA GLN A 61 11.22 -8.86 -17.84
C GLN A 61 11.04 -7.34 -17.90
N GLY A 62 10.57 -6.74 -16.81
CA GLY A 62 10.37 -5.31 -16.72
C GLY A 62 10.09 -4.89 -15.28
N LYS A 63 10.59 -3.70 -14.90
CA LYS A 63 10.58 -3.21 -13.51
C LYS A 63 9.20 -3.27 -12.82
N ASN A 64 8.11 -3.13 -13.58
CA ASN A 64 6.73 -3.16 -13.08
C ASN A 64 5.84 -4.13 -13.88
N ALA A 65 6.43 -5.14 -14.56
CA ALA A 65 5.69 -6.00 -15.47
C ALA A 65 4.56 -6.74 -14.73
N LEU A 66 4.85 -7.29 -13.55
CA LEU A 66 3.87 -7.99 -12.72
C LEU A 66 2.75 -7.06 -12.24
N ASP A 67 3.09 -5.84 -11.85
CA ASP A 67 2.11 -4.85 -11.37
C ASP A 67 1.08 -4.50 -12.44
N PHE A 68 1.50 -4.36 -13.69
CA PHE A 68 0.59 -4.08 -14.80
C PHE A 68 -0.36 -5.25 -15.08
N HIS A 69 0.11 -6.50 -14.97
CA HIS A 69 -0.75 -7.67 -15.09
C HIS A 69 -1.78 -7.71 -13.96
N ILE A 70 -1.35 -7.48 -12.71
CA ILE A 70 -2.26 -7.43 -11.56
C ILE A 70 -3.31 -6.33 -11.75
N ALA A 71 -2.91 -5.13 -12.18
CA ALA A 71 -3.82 -4.02 -12.43
C ALA A 71 -4.84 -4.34 -13.54
N PHE A 72 -4.41 -5.00 -14.61
CA PHE A 72 -5.27 -5.45 -15.70
C PHE A 72 -6.32 -6.46 -15.21
N TYR A 73 -5.89 -7.53 -14.55
CA TYR A 73 -6.81 -8.55 -14.04
C TYR A 73 -7.75 -8.01 -12.97
N LEU A 74 -7.27 -7.13 -12.09
CA LEU A 74 -8.12 -6.42 -11.14
C LEU A 74 -9.26 -5.68 -11.87
N GLY A 75 -8.94 -4.97 -12.95
CA GLY A 75 -9.92 -4.30 -13.79
C GLY A 75 -10.91 -5.28 -14.44
N GLU A 76 -10.45 -6.41 -14.96
CA GLU A 76 -11.31 -7.46 -15.52
C GLU A 76 -12.30 -8.01 -14.49
N TYR A 77 -11.83 -8.37 -13.29
CA TYR A 77 -12.71 -8.90 -12.23
C TYR A 77 -13.78 -7.89 -11.82
N LEU A 78 -13.38 -6.63 -11.63
CA LEU A 78 -14.31 -5.56 -11.25
C LEU A 78 -15.31 -5.23 -12.36
N THR A 79 -14.93 -5.41 -13.62
CA THR A 79 -15.85 -5.19 -14.76
C THR A 79 -16.86 -6.33 -14.88
N ARG A 80 -16.40 -7.58 -14.73
CA ARG A 80 -17.26 -8.77 -14.80
C ARG A 80 -18.24 -8.86 -13.63
N ALA A 81 -17.81 -8.45 -12.43
CA ALA A 81 -18.61 -8.48 -11.22
C ALA A 81 -18.31 -7.26 -10.32
N PRO A 82 -18.97 -6.11 -10.55
CA PRO A 82 -18.72 -4.87 -9.81
C PRO A 82 -18.90 -4.95 -8.29
N GLY A 83 -19.74 -5.88 -7.81
CA GLY A 83 -19.98 -6.10 -6.38
C GLY A 83 -18.93 -6.97 -5.68
N THR A 84 -18.00 -7.59 -6.43
CA THR A 84 -16.98 -8.46 -5.86
C THR A 84 -15.97 -7.65 -5.05
N SER A 85 -15.67 -8.11 -3.84
CA SER A 85 -14.58 -7.55 -3.03
C SER A 85 -13.25 -8.08 -3.54
N CYS A 86 -12.34 -7.17 -3.89
CA CYS A 86 -11.00 -7.51 -4.35
C CYS A 86 -9.93 -7.06 -3.33
N VAL A 87 -8.99 -7.95 -3.04
CA VAL A 87 -7.80 -7.65 -2.22
C VAL A 87 -6.57 -7.88 -3.09
N VAL A 88 -5.74 -6.86 -3.25
CA VAL A 88 -4.40 -7.00 -3.82
C VAL A 88 -3.44 -7.28 -2.67
N LEU A 89 -2.88 -8.47 -2.63
CA LEU A 89 -1.90 -8.87 -1.64
C LEU A 89 -0.51 -8.58 -2.21
N SER A 90 0.04 -7.42 -1.83
CA SER A 90 1.36 -6.92 -2.24
C SER A 90 1.93 -5.93 -1.22
N LYS A 91 3.25 -5.96 -1.04
CA LYS A 91 3.97 -4.97 -0.24
C LYS A 91 4.23 -3.67 -1.01
N ASP A 92 4.08 -3.67 -2.34
CA ASP A 92 4.29 -2.48 -3.14
C ASP A 92 3.18 -1.45 -2.90
N LYS A 93 3.58 -0.23 -2.58
CA LYS A 93 2.68 0.91 -2.42
C LYS A 93 2.31 1.54 -3.76
N GLY A 94 2.92 1.12 -4.87
CA GLY A 94 2.59 1.54 -6.23
C GLY A 94 1.13 1.30 -6.62
N PHE A 95 0.46 0.32 -6.00
CA PHE A 95 -0.98 0.09 -6.19
C PHE A 95 -1.89 1.09 -5.46
N ASP A 96 -1.42 1.82 -4.45
CA ASP A 96 -2.26 2.68 -3.61
C ASP A 96 -3.02 3.76 -4.41
N PRO A 97 -2.42 4.46 -5.40
CA PRO A 97 -3.15 5.41 -6.26
C PRO A 97 -4.27 4.76 -7.06
N LEU A 98 -4.03 3.56 -7.64
CA LEU A 98 -5.03 2.80 -8.39
C LEU A 98 -6.19 2.39 -7.49
N ILE A 99 -5.89 1.83 -6.33
CA ILE A 99 -6.90 1.40 -5.36
C ILE A 99 -7.76 2.58 -4.91
N ARG A 100 -7.15 3.72 -4.59
CA ARG A 100 -7.90 4.95 -4.24
C ARG A 100 -8.77 5.44 -5.39
N HIS A 101 -8.33 5.29 -6.64
CA HIS A 101 -9.13 5.62 -7.81
C HIS A 101 -10.35 4.68 -7.93
N LEU A 102 -10.15 3.37 -7.79
CA LEU A 102 -11.22 2.36 -7.89
C LEU A 102 -12.25 2.49 -6.76
N VAL A 103 -11.81 2.73 -5.51
CA VAL A 103 -12.71 2.96 -4.37
C VAL A 103 -13.58 4.21 -4.60
N ARG A 104 -13.01 5.30 -5.13
CA ARG A 104 -13.78 6.51 -5.48
C ARG A 104 -14.82 6.26 -6.59
N ARG A 105 -14.63 5.22 -7.40
CA ARG A 105 -15.60 4.78 -8.42
C ARG A 105 -16.65 3.80 -7.89
N GLY A 106 -16.63 3.50 -6.59
CA GLY A 106 -17.63 2.63 -5.94
C GLY A 106 -17.23 1.14 -5.85
N PHE A 107 -16.02 0.77 -6.28
CA PHE A 107 -15.56 -0.61 -6.17
C PHE A 107 -15.04 -0.93 -4.76
N THR A 108 -15.27 -2.17 -4.30
CA THR A 108 -14.73 -2.65 -3.02
C THR A 108 -13.34 -3.25 -3.24
N VAL A 109 -12.30 -2.41 -3.13
CA VAL A 109 -10.91 -2.81 -3.36
C VAL A 109 -10.01 -2.32 -2.23
N ARG A 110 -9.05 -3.14 -1.80
CA ARG A 110 -7.98 -2.73 -0.87
C ARG A 110 -6.67 -3.44 -1.17
N ARG A 111 -5.58 -2.92 -0.61
CA ARG A 111 -4.29 -3.62 -0.56
C ARG A 111 -4.14 -4.31 0.79
N ALA A 112 -3.41 -5.41 0.81
CA ALA A 112 -2.91 -6.04 2.02
C ALA A 112 -1.41 -6.28 1.88
N ASN A 113 -0.64 -6.02 2.94
CA ASN A 113 0.81 -6.25 2.98
C ASN A 113 1.20 -7.68 3.40
N SER A 114 0.23 -8.45 3.87
CA SER A 114 0.40 -9.77 4.46
C SER A 114 -0.88 -10.61 4.37
N MET A 115 -0.74 -11.92 4.49
CA MET A 115 -1.88 -12.83 4.53
C MET A 115 -2.83 -12.54 5.69
N ALA A 116 -2.30 -12.21 6.87
CA ALA A 116 -3.13 -11.86 8.02
C ALA A 116 -4.00 -10.63 7.74
N GLU A 117 -3.44 -9.59 7.11
CA GLU A 117 -4.21 -8.42 6.68
C GLU A 117 -5.19 -8.76 5.55
N ALA A 118 -4.82 -9.65 4.62
CA ALA A 118 -5.66 -10.04 3.51
C ALA A 118 -6.90 -10.85 3.96
N LEU A 119 -6.74 -11.70 4.96
CA LEU A 119 -7.79 -12.59 5.46
C LEU A 119 -8.54 -12.03 6.68
N GLY A 120 -8.01 -10.99 7.33
CA GLY A 120 -8.66 -10.32 8.44
C GLY A 120 -10.03 -9.76 8.05
N SER A 121 -11.02 -9.99 8.92
CA SER A 121 -12.40 -9.52 8.77
C SER A 121 -12.49 -8.01 8.59
N ARG A 122 -13.33 -7.61 7.64
CA ARG A 122 -13.63 -6.24 7.22
C ARG A 122 -14.03 -5.35 8.40
N ALA A 123 -13.17 -4.41 8.78
CA ALA A 123 -13.67 -3.05 9.00
C ALA A 123 -13.82 -2.41 7.62
N PRO A 124 -14.93 -1.75 7.29
CA PRO A 124 -14.97 -0.89 6.12
C PRO A 124 -13.77 0.09 6.22
N PRO A 125 -13.08 0.44 5.13
CA PRO A 125 -12.41 1.73 5.15
C PRO A 125 -13.53 2.72 5.49
N ALA A 126 -13.38 3.43 6.62
CA ALA A 126 -14.30 4.47 7.00
C ALA A 126 -14.59 5.27 5.73
N ALA A 127 -15.87 5.26 5.30
CA ALA A 127 -16.37 6.22 4.34
C ALA A 127 -15.74 7.54 4.73
N ALA A 128 -15.08 8.19 3.77
CA ALA A 128 -14.35 9.42 3.99
C ALA A 128 -15.12 10.27 4.99
N ALA A 129 -14.64 10.30 6.23
CA ALA A 129 -15.22 11.17 7.23
C ALA A 129 -15.14 12.56 6.60
N PRO A 130 -16.22 13.36 6.66
CA PRO A 130 -16.14 14.74 6.20
C PRO A 130 -14.91 15.35 6.86
N ARG A 131 -14.09 16.05 6.06
CA ARG A 131 -13.00 16.86 6.59
C ARG A 131 -13.53 17.70 7.75
N GLY A 132 -13.17 17.31 8.96
CA GLY A 132 -13.60 17.92 10.21
C GLY A 132 -13.52 16.83 11.28
N GLN A 133 -12.64 16.88 12.27
CA GLN A 133 -12.21 18.04 13.03
C GLN A 133 -10.71 17.93 13.33
N ARG A 134 -10.02 19.01 12.98
CA ARG A 134 -8.77 19.45 13.56
C ARG A 134 -8.89 19.35 15.10
N PRO A 135 -8.05 18.58 15.81
CA PRO A 135 -7.84 18.87 17.23
C PRO A 135 -7.32 20.30 17.29
N PRO A 136 -7.72 21.14 18.26
CA PRO A 136 -7.07 22.42 18.46
C PRO A 136 -5.64 22.14 18.93
N ALA A 137 -4.73 21.86 18.00
CA ALA A 137 -3.33 22.20 18.20
C ALA A 137 -3.33 23.71 18.35
N THR A 138 -2.95 24.14 19.56
CA THR A 138 -2.64 25.51 19.95
C THR A 138 -2.03 26.24 18.76
N ARG A 139 -2.83 27.12 18.13
CA ARG A 139 -2.42 27.91 16.96
C ARG A 139 -1.20 28.80 17.23
N GLY A 140 -0.79 28.95 18.49
CA GLY A 140 0.40 29.68 18.91
C GLY A 140 1.72 28.97 18.63
N ASP A 141 1.77 27.62 18.63
CA ASP A 141 3.05 26.91 18.66
C ASP A 141 3.63 26.67 17.26
N ASN A 142 2.79 26.43 16.25
CA ASN A 142 3.25 26.17 14.88
C ASN A 142 3.92 27.37 14.21
N ALA A 143 3.48 28.60 14.51
CA ALA A 143 4.05 29.81 13.91
C ALA A 143 5.50 30.05 14.39
N ALA A 144 5.76 29.80 15.68
CA ALA A 144 7.10 29.90 16.26
C ALA A 144 8.03 28.81 15.69
N LEU A 145 7.54 27.57 15.61
CA LEU A 145 8.30 26.46 15.01
C LEU A 145 8.62 26.70 13.53
N LEU A 146 7.70 27.31 12.77
CA LEU A 146 7.91 27.67 11.37
C LEU A 146 8.95 28.77 11.21
N ALA A 147 8.90 29.81 12.04
CA ALA A 147 9.87 30.89 12.02
C ALA A 147 11.29 30.37 12.34
N GLU A 148 11.40 29.51 13.35
CA GLU A 148 12.66 28.90 13.75
C GLU A 148 13.22 27.94 12.68
N ALA A 149 12.35 27.16 12.04
CA ALA A 149 12.72 26.30 10.92
C ALA A 149 13.21 27.11 9.69
N ARG A 150 12.60 28.26 9.40
CA ARG A 150 13.06 29.17 8.33
C ARG A 150 14.42 29.79 8.66
N GLN A 151 14.63 30.24 9.89
CA GLN A 151 15.92 30.78 10.33
C GLN A 151 17.05 29.73 10.24
N LEU A 152 16.78 28.49 10.63
CA LEU A 152 17.73 27.39 10.47
C LEU A 152 18.11 27.17 9.00
N LEU A 153 17.11 27.17 8.10
CA LEU A 153 17.33 26.97 6.68
C LEU A 153 18.11 28.13 6.06
N GLU A 154 17.81 29.37 6.44
CA GLU A 154 18.53 30.57 6.00
C GLU A 154 20.00 30.54 6.44
N GLY A 155 20.28 30.18 7.70
CA GLY A 155 21.63 30.05 8.26
C GLY A 155 22.44 28.85 7.74
N THR A 156 21.78 27.86 7.14
CA THR A 156 22.46 26.68 6.58
C THR A 156 23.07 26.99 5.21
N GLN A 157 24.37 26.72 5.02
CA GLN A 157 25.04 26.87 3.72
C GLN A 157 24.30 26.09 2.62
N LYS A 158 24.08 26.70 1.45
CA LYS A 158 23.28 26.14 0.34
C LYS A 158 23.65 24.70 -0.06
N ILE A 159 24.93 24.33 0.07
CA ILE A 159 25.43 22.98 -0.26
C ILE A 159 24.98 21.93 0.76
N ARG A 160 24.82 22.30 2.03
CA ARG A 160 24.44 21.41 3.14
C ARG A 160 22.92 21.35 3.37
N ARG A 161 22.14 22.13 2.63
CA ARG A 161 20.68 22.13 2.75
C ARG A 161 20.08 20.80 2.25
N PRO A 162 19.20 20.15 3.02
CA PRO A 162 18.52 18.95 2.57
C PRO A 162 17.71 19.21 1.29
N ARG A 163 17.99 18.45 0.23
CA ARG A 163 17.26 18.55 -1.06
C ARG A 163 16.04 17.61 -1.15
N LYS A 164 15.89 16.71 -0.18
CA LYS A 164 14.83 15.70 -0.15
C LYS A 164 14.01 15.87 1.12
N ARG A 165 12.69 15.73 1.01
CA ARG A 165 11.71 15.88 2.11
C ARG A 165 12.11 15.09 3.36
N LYS A 166 12.50 13.82 3.19
CA LYS A 166 12.97 12.96 4.30
C LYS A 166 14.20 13.51 5.01
N GLY A 167 15.13 14.12 4.27
CA GLY A 167 16.31 14.75 4.84
C GLY A 167 15.98 16.03 5.60
N LEU A 168 15.01 16.81 5.11
CA LEU A 168 14.55 18.03 5.77
C LEU A 168 13.86 17.72 7.10
N VAL A 169 12.97 16.71 7.12
CA VAL A 169 12.31 16.24 8.35
C VAL A 169 13.34 15.73 9.36
N ALA A 170 14.35 14.97 8.94
CA ALA A 170 15.40 14.48 9.83
C ALA A 170 16.24 15.60 10.45
N VAL A 171 16.56 16.64 9.67
CA VAL A 171 17.29 17.82 10.16
C VAL A 171 16.45 18.60 11.17
N LEU A 172 15.17 18.86 10.89
CA LEU A 172 14.28 19.56 11.82
C LEU A 172 14.06 18.74 13.10
N HIS A 173 13.88 17.43 12.97
CA HIS A 173 13.71 16.54 14.13
C HIS A 173 14.95 16.50 15.02
N SER A 174 16.14 16.59 14.42
CA SER A 174 17.39 16.76 15.16
C SER A 174 17.51 18.13 15.82
N HIS A 175 17.12 19.21 15.12
CA HIS A 175 17.18 20.58 15.63
C HIS A 175 16.27 20.78 16.85
N PHE A 176 15.04 20.29 16.78
CA PHE A 176 14.08 20.32 17.88
C PHE A 176 14.36 19.28 18.98
N SER A 177 15.54 18.65 18.99
CA SER A 177 15.94 17.64 19.99
C SER A 177 14.93 16.51 20.15
N LYS A 178 14.23 16.13 19.07
CA LYS A 178 13.16 15.12 19.04
C LYS A 178 11.95 15.41 19.96
N LYS A 179 11.78 16.66 20.41
CA LYS A 179 10.64 17.09 21.24
C LYS A 179 9.36 17.28 20.42
N VAL A 180 9.51 17.54 19.12
CA VAL A 180 8.39 17.70 18.18
C VAL A 180 8.16 16.38 17.45
N PRO A 181 6.95 15.80 17.48
CA PRO A 181 6.64 14.57 16.77
C PRO A 181 6.91 14.67 15.27
N GLU A 182 7.42 13.59 14.66
CA GLU A 182 7.71 13.53 13.23
C GLU A 182 6.48 13.90 12.37
N ARG A 183 5.27 13.56 12.84
CA ARG A 183 4.00 13.92 12.18
C ARG A 183 3.78 15.43 12.09
N GLU A 184 4.14 16.19 13.12
CA GLU A 184 3.99 17.64 13.14
C GLU A 184 5.04 18.32 12.28
N LEU A 185 6.28 17.81 12.31
CA LEU A 185 7.35 18.26 11.41
C LEU A 185 7.02 17.99 9.94
N GLN A 186 6.33 16.88 9.65
CA GLN A 186 5.90 16.56 8.30
C GLN A 186 4.92 17.60 7.76
N GLY A 187 4.01 18.09 8.60
CA GLY A 187 3.08 19.18 8.25
C GLY A 187 3.80 20.53 8.14
N LEU A 188 4.75 20.79 9.04
CA LEU A 188 5.57 22.01 9.02
C LEU A 188 6.41 22.13 7.74
N VAL A 189 6.97 21.01 7.27
CA VAL A 189 7.71 20.94 5.99
C VAL A 189 6.83 21.23 4.78
N ASP A 190 5.51 21.00 4.86
CA ASP A 190 4.59 21.31 3.77
C ASP A 190 4.24 22.82 3.72
N GLU A 191 4.60 23.59 4.77
CA GLU A 191 4.37 25.04 4.91
C GLU A 191 5.67 25.89 4.79
N LEU A 192 6.84 25.25 4.60
CA LEU A 192 8.15 25.86 4.39
C LEU A 192 8.46 26.08 2.91
#